data_AF-X1PP51-F1
#
_entry.id   AF-X1PP51-F1
#
_cell.length_a   1.000
_cell.length_b   1.000
_cell.length_c   1.000
_cell.angle_alpha   90.00
_cell.angle_beta   90.00
_cell.angle_gamma   90.00
#
_symmetry.space_group_name_H-M   'P 1'
#
loop_
_entity.id
_entity.type
_entity.pdbx_description
1 polymer ?
#
loop_
_entity_poly.entity_id
_entity_poly.type
_entity_poly.pdbx_seq_one_letter_code
_entity_poly.pdbx_strand_id
1 'polypeptide(L)'
;MKKISASKGKVIDGHAPGLAGKELNAYLSAGIRSDHESTTLEEGKEKLRRGMYLMIREGSSEKNLDALLPLVTDNTYKRCFFVVDDLSCSDLLWEGDIDAVVRKAIERGLEPVRAIQMATINTAEYFRLYDRGGIGPGYIANLITITDLAKLEINMVFYQGKLVARQGKPLFPLPPVTLELRNTVRIKPPMGKSLRIAAVDKTYPVIEIVPGQIVTRKAVEKMKVVG
;
A
#
# COMPACT_ATOMS: atom_id res chain seq x y z
N MET A 1 -19.09 -9.62 15.97
CA MET A 1 -19.60 -10.66 15.03
C MET A 1 -20.08 -10.11 13.67
N LYS A 2 -20.83 -9.00 13.58
CA LYS A 2 -21.35 -8.50 12.27
C LYS A 2 -20.28 -8.29 11.20
N LYS A 3 -19.13 -7.64 11.52
CA LYS A 3 -18.02 -7.44 10.57
C LYS A 3 -17.39 -8.76 10.10
N ILE A 4 -17.09 -9.67 11.03
CA ILE A 4 -16.54 -11.01 10.72
C ILE A 4 -17.50 -11.79 9.81
N SER A 5 -18.80 -11.73 10.08
CA SER A 5 -19.83 -12.36 9.24
C SER A 5 -19.90 -11.73 7.85
N ALA A 6 -19.77 -10.40 7.73
CA ALA A 6 -19.79 -9.69 6.45
C ALA A 6 -18.58 -10.02 5.56
N SER A 7 -17.45 -10.36 6.18
CA SER A 7 -16.21 -10.74 5.48
C SER A 7 -16.10 -12.24 5.19
N LYS A 8 -17.10 -13.06 5.53
CA LYS A 8 -17.05 -14.51 5.32
C LYS A 8 -16.90 -14.84 3.83
N GLY A 9 -15.91 -15.68 3.51
CA GLY A 9 -15.62 -16.10 2.12
C GLY A 9 -14.87 -15.06 1.27
N LYS A 10 -14.56 -13.89 1.84
CA LYS A 10 -13.68 -12.89 1.21
C LYS A 10 -12.21 -13.27 1.41
N VAL A 11 -11.36 -12.61 0.64
CA VAL A 11 -9.90 -12.74 0.75
C VAL A 11 -9.45 -12.18 2.10
N ILE A 12 -8.49 -12.86 2.74
CA ILE A 12 -7.86 -12.42 3.97
C ILE A 12 -6.53 -11.79 3.59
N ASP A 13 -6.49 -10.46 3.66
CA ASP A 13 -5.28 -9.69 3.42
C ASP A 13 -4.30 -9.83 4.60
N GLY A 14 -3.01 -9.67 4.33
CA GLY A 14 -1.96 -9.87 5.31
C GLY A 14 -1.04 -8.68 5.49
N HIS A 15 -0.41 -8.69 6.65
CA HIS A 15 0.57 -7.72 7.14
C HIS A 15 1.53 -8.53 8.03
N ALA A 16 2.71 -8.83 7.50
CA ALA A 16 3.62 -9.81 8.08
C ALA A 16 5.09 -9.34 7.98
N PRO A 17 5.45 -8.21 8.61
CA PRO A 17 6.81 -7.67 8.54
C PRO A 17 7.81 -8.63 9.18
N GLY A 18 8.85 -9.01 8.43
CA GLY A 18 9.94 -9.86 8.93
C GLY A 18 9.56 -11.31 9.23
N LEU A 19 8.34 -11.74 8.90
CA LEU A 19 7.87 -13.09 9.19
C LEU A 19 8.52 -14.11 8.24
N ALA A 20 9.18 -15.13 8.80
CA ALA A 20 9.96 -16.11 8.04
C ALA A 20 9.80 -17.55 8.57
N GLY A 21 10.32 -18.52 7.82
CA GLY A 21 10.47 -19.91 8.27
C GLY A 21 9.15 -20.59 8.65
N LYS A 22 9.13 -21.21 9.84
CA LYS A 22 7.96 -21.96 10.34
C LYS A 22 6.80 -21.03 10.72
N GLU A 23 7.09 -19.81 11.16
CA GLU A 23 6.05 -18.85 11.53
C GLU A 23 5.31 -18.35 10.30
N LEU A 24 6.04 -18.10 9.20
CA LEU A 24 5.44 -17.81 7.90
C LEU A 24 4.56 -18.96 7.40
N ASN A 25 4.99 -20.21 7.59
CA ASN A 25 4.14 -21.37 7.27
C ASN A 25 2.86 -21.39 8.10
N ALA A 26 2.93 -21.11 9.40
CA ALA A 26 1.75 -21.06 10.27
C ALA A 26 0.78 -19.96 9.80
N TYR A 27 1.30 -18.78 9.45
CA TYR A 27 0.53 -17.66 8.94
C TYR A 27 -0.20 -17.99 7.63
N LEU A 28 0.52 -18.58 6.66
CA LEU A 28 -0.08 -19.03 5.40
C LEU A 28 -1.11 -20.14 5.60
N SER A 29 -0.86 -21.05 6.56
CA SER A 29 -1.77 -22.16 6.89
C SER A 29 -3.07 -21.67 7.53
N ALA A 30 -3.06 -20.51 8.18
CA ALA A 30 -4.26 -19.84 8.69
C ALA A 30 -5.10 -19.18 7.58
N GLY A 31 -4.62 -19.17 6.33
CA GLY A 31 -5.37 -18.73 5.16
C GLY A 31 -5.05 -17.31 4.69
N ILE A 32 -4.13 -16.60 5.35
CA ILE A 32 -3.61 -15.32 4.84
C ILE A 32 -2.67 -15.61 3.66
N ARG A 33 -2.84 -14.87 2.56
CA ARG A 33 -2.13 -15.19 1.29
C ARG A 33 -1.39 -14.01 0.66
N SER A 34 -1.46 -12.81 1.22
CA SER A 34 -0.72 -11.62 0.74
C SER A 34 0.04 -10.95 1.87
N ASP A 35 1.03 -10.14 1.50
CA ASP A 35 1.72 -9.22 2.40
C ASP A 35 2.27 -8.03 1.62
N HIS A 36 2.16 -6.83 2.21
CA HIS A 36 2.69 -5.56 1.73
C HIS A 36 3.92 -5.06 2.51
N GLU A 37 4.35 -5.80 3.55
CA GLU A 37 5.41 -5.37 4.47
C GLU A 37 6.81 -5.86 4.12
N SER A 38 6.97 -6.53 2.97
CA SER A 38 8.28 -7.03 2.56
C SER A 38 9.22 -5.87 2.24
N THR A 39 10.36 -5.80 2.91
CA THR A 39 11.31 -4.68 2.74
C THR A 39 12.59 -5.09 2.01
N THR A 40 12.88 -6.39 1.95
CA THR A 40 14.10 -6.92 1.34
C THR A 40 13.80 -7.96 0.26
N LEU A 41 14.75 -8.10 -0.68
CA LEU A 41 14.67 -9.10 -1.74
C LEU A 41 14.50 -10.52 -1.18
N GLU A 42 15.25 -10.88 -0.13
CA GLU A 42 15.22 -12.23 0.44
C GLU A 42 13.91 -12.52 1.17
N GLU A 43 13.35 -11.55 1.89
CA GLU A 43 12.03 -11.68 2.52
C GLU A 43 10.93 -11.89 1.46
N GLY A 44 10.88 -11.03 0.44
CA GLY A 44 9.90 -11.17 -0.65
C GLY A 44 10.06 -12.48 -1.42
N LYS A 45 11.31 -12.92 -1.64
CA LYS A 45 11.63 -14.20 -2.28
C LYS A 45 11.17 -15.39 -1.46
N GLU A 46 11.37 -15.39 -0.15
CA GLU A 46 10.87 -16.47 0.72
C GLU A 46 9.35 -16.56 0.67
N LYS A 47 8.66 -15.42 0.80
CA LYS A 47 7.20 -15.32 0.75
C LYS A 47 6.65 -15.84 -0.58
N LEU A 48 7.23 -15.41 -1.71
CA LEU A 48 6.87 -15.92 -3.04
C LEU A 48 7.10 -17.43 -3.17
N ARG A 49 8.24 -17.95 -2.71
CA ARG A 49 8.56 -19.39 -2.76
C ARG A 49 7.56 -20.24 -1.97
N ARG A 50 6.95 -19.70 -0.92
CA ARG A 50 5.90 -20.36 -0.13
C ARG A 50 4.49 -20.17 -0.72
N GLY A 51 4.38 -19.55 -1.89
CA GLY A 51 3.12 -19.35 -2.60
C GLY A 51 2.28 -18.18 -2.08
N MET A 52 2.90 -17.24 -1.37
CA MET A 52 2.29 -15.97 -1.01
C MET A 52 2.21 -15.05 -2.23
N TYR A 53 1.24 -14.15 -2.24
CA TYR A 53 1.21 -13.00 -3.12
C TYR A 53 2.03 -11.87 -2.52
N LEU A 54 2.86 -11.24 -3.33
CA LEU A 54 3.67 -10.11 -2.95
C LEU A 54 2.98 -8.81 -3.38
N MET A 55 2.52 -8.04 -2.41
CA MET A 55 2.05 -6.68 -2.63
C MET A 55 3.26 -5.76 -2.59
N ILE A 56 3.69 -5.27 -3.75
CA ILE A 56 4.86 -4.40 -3.84
C ILE A 56 4.43 -2.98 -3.54
N ARG A 57 4.82 -2.49 -2.35
CA ARG A 57 4.46 -1.18 -1.82
C ARG A 57 5.36 -0.07 -2.35
N GLU A 58 4.73 1.03 -2.75
CA GLU A 58 5.40 2.28 -3.10
C GLU A 58 4.57 3.47 -2.60
N GLY A 59 4.64 3.71 -1.29
CA GLY A 59 3.93 4.80 -0.59
C GLY A 59 4.82 6.02 -0.32
N SER A 60 4.34 6.94 0.52
CA SER A 60 5.09 8.15 0.88
C SER A 60 6.28 7.86 1.78
N SER A 61 6.08 7.05 2.83
CA SER A 61 7.09 6.76 3.84
C SER A 61 7.82 5.44 3.53
N GLU A 62 7.11 4.44 3.02
CA GLU A 62 7.64 3.12 2.70
C GLU A 62 7.68 2.90 1.18
N LYS A 63 8.90 2.89 0.62
CA LYS A 63 9.17 2.68 -0.82
C LYS A 63 9.96 1.38 -1.01
N ASN A 64 9.28 0.32 -1.46
CA ASN A 64 9.85 -1.03 -1.57
C ASN A 64 9.96 -1.51 -3.03
N LEU A 65 9.48 -0.74 -4.02
CA LEU A 65 9.50 -1.15 -5.42
C LEU A 65 10.91 -1.50 -5.88
N ASP A 66 11.90 -0.63 -5.68
CA ASP A 66 13.26 -0.84 -6.18
C ASP A 66 13.90 -2.12 -5.59
N ALA A 67 13.59 -2.45 -4.33
CA ALA A 67 14.12 -3.64 -3.65
C ALA A 67 13.44 -4.94 -4.12
N LEU A 68 12.15 -4.89 -4.43
CA LEU A 68 11.32 -6.06 -4.73
C LEU A 68 11.12 -6.31 -6.23
N LEU A 69 11.29 -5.30 -7.09
CA LEU A 69 11.10 -5.41 -8.54
C LEU A 69 11.92 -6.54 -9.18
N PRO A 70 13.16 -6.86 -8.75
CA PRO A 70 13.89 -8.00 -9.29
C PRO A 70 13.20 -9.36 -9.08
N LEU A 71 12.23 -9.45 -8.17
CA LEU A 71 11.40 -10.65 -7.97
C LEU A 71 10.29 -10.78 -9.01
N VAL A 72 10.06 -9.78 -9.86
CA VAL A 72 9.03 -9.78 -10.91
C VAL A 72 9.62 -10.34 -12.20
N THR A 73 9.59 -11.66 -12.31
CA THR A 73 10.11 -12.42 -13.47
C THR A 73 8.96 -13.07 -14.23
N ASP A 74 9.23 -13.64 -15.40
CA ASP A 74 8.26 -14.43 -16.19
C ASP A 74 7.61 -15.55 -15.38
N ASN A 75 8.32 -16.08 -14.38
CA ASN A 75 7.86 -17.19 -13.53
C ASN A 75 7.06 -16.73 -12.30
N THR A 76 7.18 -15.46 -11.90
CA THR A 76 6.70 -14.98 -10.60
C THR A 76 5.71 -13.83 -10.69
N TYR A 77 5.68 -13.07 -11.80
CA TYR A 77 4.90 -11.85 -11.92
C TYR A 77 3.42 -12.03 -11.57
N LYS A 78 2.81 -13.18 -11.88
CA LYS A 78 1.39 -13.49 -11.58
C LYS A 78 1.04 -13.47 -10.09
N ARG A 79 2.04 -13.53 -9.21
CA ARG A 79 1.87 -13.42 -7.75
C ARG A 79 2.30 -12.05 -7.20
N CYS A 80 2.70 -11.12 -8.06
CA CYS A 80 3.09 -9.78 -7.67
C CYS A 80 2.03 -8.78 -8.17
N PHE A 81 1.71 -7.79 -7.35
CA PHE A 81 0.90 -6.65 -7.75
C PHE A 81 1.23 -5.41 -6.91
N PHE A 82 0.89 -4.23 -7.41
CA PHE A 82 1.27 -2.96 -6.78
C PHE A 82 0.26 -2.52 -5.72
N VAL A 83 0.77 -1.91 -4.66
CA VAL A 83 -0.02 -1.18 -3.65
C VAL A 83 0.71 0.12 -3.31
N VAL A 84 -0.03 1.14 -2.90
CA VAL A 84 0.54 2.40 -2.40
C VAL A 84 0.58 2.47 -0.88
N ASP A 85 -0.31 1.71 -0.21
CA ASP A 85 -0.53 1.80 1.23
C ASP A 85 -0.87 3.24 1.65
N ASP A 86 0.00 3.92 2.38
CA ASP A 86 -0.17 5.32 2.77
C ASP A 86 0.47 6.30 1.75
N LEU A 87 -0.37 7.16 1.17
CA LEU A 87 0.06 8.32 0.38
C LEU A 87 -0.37 9.65 1.01
N SER A 88 0.56 10.60 1.06
CA SER A 88 0.29 11.97 1.42
C SER A 88 -0.49 12.68 0.30
N CYS A 89 -1.30 13.68 0.65
CA CYS A 89 -1.99 14.49 -0.36
C CYS A 89 -1.02 15.23 -1.30
N SER A 90 0.20 15.52 -0.82
CA SER A 90 1.24 16.14 -1.64
C SER A 90 1.72 15.17 -2.71
N ASP A 91 2.05 13.94 -2.33
CA ASP A 91 2.57 12.95 -3.27
C ASP A 91 1.48 12.50 -4.25
N LEU A 92 0.24 12.35 -3.78
CA LEU A 92 -0.89 12.08 -4.67
C LEU A 92 -1.09 13.18 -5.73
N LEU A 93 -0.88 14.45 -5.36
CA LEU A 93 -1.03 15.59 -6.26
C LEU A 93 0.10 15.68 -7.30
N TRP A 94 1.34 15.38 -6.89
CA TRP A 94 2.54 15.63 -7.70
C TRP A 94 3.11 14.39 -8.39
N GLU A 95 3.01 13.22 -7.77
CA GLU A 95 3.56 11.95 -8.29
C GLU A 95 2.45 11.11 -8.94
N GLY A 96 1.28 11.02 -8.29
CA GLY A 96 0.13 10.22 -8.69
C GLY A 96 -0.18 9.11 -7.68
N ASP A 97 -0.97 8.12 -8.09
CA ASP A 97 -1.39 6.97 -7.29
C ASP A 97 -0.72 5.70 -7.85
N ILE A 98 -1.46 4.60 -8.03
CA ILE A 98 -0.99 3.37 -8.70
C ILE A 98 -0.39 3.65 -10.09
N ASP A 99 -0.87 4.66 -10.81
CA ASP A 99 -0.28 5.03 -12.11
C ASP A 99 1.17 5.52 -11.99
N ALA A 100 1.53 6.17 -10.88
CA ALA A 100 2.90 6.57 -10.58
C ALA A 100 3.79 5.34 -10.32
N VAL A 101 3.27 4.35 -9.59
CA VAL A 101 3.99 3.09 -9.31
C VAL A 101 4.26 2.32 -10.60
N VAL A 102 3.26 2.26 -11.51
CA VAL A 102 3.41 1.64 -12.83
C VAL A 102 4.45 2.39 -13.67
N ARG A 103 4.39 3.73 -13.76
CA ARG A 103 5.41 4.53 -14.45
C ARG A 103 6.81 4.25 -13.90
N LYS A 104 6.98 4.30 -12.57
CA LYS A 104 8.26 4.02 -11.91
C LYS A 104 8.76 2.62 -12.23
N ALA A 105 7.90 1.59 -12.21
CA ALA A 105 8.31 0.23 -12.54
C ALA A 105 8.82 0.11 -14.00
N ILE A 106 8.14 0.78 -14.94
CA ILE A 106 8.55 0.82 -16.35
C ILE A 106 9.89 1.54 -16.51
N GLU A 107 10.08 2.68 -15.84
CA GLU A 107 11.35 3.42 -15.82
C GLU A 107 12.51 2.57 -15.25
N ARG A 108 12.21 1.62 -14.36
CA ARG A 108 13.18 0.66 -13.82
C ARG A 108 13.37 -0.57 -14.70
N GLY A 109 12.80 -0.58 -15.90
CA GLY A 109 13.01 -1.61 -16.91
C GLY A 109 12.01 -2.76 -16.88
N LEU A 110 10.93 -2.67 -16.08
CA LEU A 110 9.85 -3.63 -16.18
C LEU A 110 9.10 -3.43 -17.50
N GLU A 111 8.80 -4.53 -18.19
CA GLU A 111 8.04 -4.48 -19.44
C GLU A 111 6.65 -3.82 -19.20
N PRO A 112 6.23 -2.84 -20.03
CA PRO A 112 5.02 -2.06 -19.79
C PRO A 112 3.73 -2.87 -19.62
N VAL A 113 3.51 -3.89 -20.46
CA VAL A 113 2.31 -4.73 -20.36
C VAL A 113 2.31 -5.49 -19.03
N ARG A 114 3.46 -6.02 -18.59
CA ARG A 114 3.61 -6.66 -17.28
C ARG A 114 3.33 -5.71 -16.13
N ALA A 115 3.84 -4.48 -16.19
CA ALA A 115 3.55 -3.46 -15.18
C ALA A 115 2.04 -3.16 -15.10
N ILE A 116 1.36 -3.08 -16.25
CA ILE A 116 -0.10 -2.92 -16.30
C ILE A 116 -0.82 -4.15 -15.75
N GLN A 117 -0.38 -5.38 -16.06
CA GLN A 117 -0.98 -6.61 -15.52
C GLN A 117 -0.93 -6.62 -13.98
N MET A 118 0.19 -6.18 -13.40
CA MET A 118 0.36 -6.05 -11.96
C MET A 118 -0.53 -4.98 -11.32
N ALA A 119 -1.00 -4.00 -12.08
CA ALA A 119 -1.97 -2.99 -11.62
C ALA A 119 -3.43 -3.36 -11.94
N THR A 120 -3.66 -4.44 -12.69
CA THR A 120 -4.98 -4.81 -13.24
C THR A 120 -5.33 -6.26 -12.93
N ILE A 121 -5.00 -7.19 -13.83
CA ILE A 121 -5.45 -8.58 -13.77
C ILE A 121 -4.90 -9.32 -12.55
N ASN A 122 -3.63 -9.12 -12.18
CA ASN A 122 -3.05 -9.81 -11.02
C ASN A 122 -3.77 -9.42 -9.72
N THR A 123 -4.05 -8.12 -9.56
CA THR A 123 -4.81 -7.58 -8.43
C THR A 123 -6.24 -8.11 -8.43
N ALA A 124 -6.92 -8.08 -9.58
CA ALA A 124 -8.29 -8.57 -9.70
C ALA A 124 -8.40 -10.07 -9.39
N GLU A 125 -7.46 -10.89 -9.88
CA GLU A 125 -7.38 -12.32 -9.60
C GLU A 125 -7.18 -12.59 -8.12
N TYR A 126 -6.25 -11.88 -7.46
CA TYR A 126 -6.01 -12.03 -6.04
C TYR A 126 -7.28 -11.76 -5.22
N PHE A 127 -7.95 -10.64 -5.49
CA PHE A 127 -9.17 -10.23 -4.80
C PHE A 127 -10.44 -10.95 -5.26
N ARG A 128 -10.34 -11.87 -6.23
CA ARG A 128 -11.48 -12.63 -6.81
C ARG A 128 -12.53 -11.72 -7.43
N LEU A 129 -12.08 -10.65 -8.08
CA LEU A 129 -12.91 -9.70 -8.81
C LEU A 129 -12.98 -10.12 -10.28
N TYR A 130 -13.77 -11.17 -10.56
CA TYR A 130 -13.86 -11.81 -11.87
C TYR A 130 -14.54 -10.94 -12.96
N ASP A 131 -15.04 -9.77 -12.59
CA ASP A 131 -15.74 -8.82 -13.44
C ASP A 131 -14.84 -7.66 -13.92
N ARG A 132 -13.54 -7.64 -13.57
CA ARG A 132 -12.60 -6.56 -13.91
C ARG A 132 -11.15 -7.05 -14.02
N GLY A 133 -10.24 -6.14 -14.36
CA GLY A 133 -8.81 -6.42 -14.52
C GLY A 133 -8.40 -6.84 -15.93
N GLY A 134 -9.35 -6.98 -16.86
CA GLY A 134 -9.11 -7.28 -18.26
C GLY A 134 -10.12 -6.61 -19.18
N ILE A 135 -9.92 -6.76 -20.50
CA ILE A 135 -10.80 -6.23 -21.54
C ILE A 135 -11.42 -7.40 -22.29
N GLY A 136 -12.74 -7.54 -22.22
CA GLY A 136 -13.48 -8.58 -22.92
C GLY A 136 -14.98 -8.57 -22.58
N PRO A 137 -15.80 -9.34 -23.32
CA PRO A 137 -17.22 -9.49 -23.03
C PRO A 137 -17.48 -9.93 -21.59
N GLY A 138 -18.41 -9.27 -20.89
CA GLY A 138 -18.77 -9.57 -19.50
C GLY A 138 -17.97 -8.82 -18.43
N TYR A 139 -16.88 -8.13 -18.80
CA TYR A 139 -16.09 -7.31 -17.88
C TYR A 139 -16.69 -5.90 -17.76
N ILE A 140 -16.58 -5.30 -16.58
CA ILE A 140 -16.92 -3.90 -16.35
C ILE A 140 -15.98 -3.03 -17.18
N ALA A 141 -16.55 -2.11 -17.94
CA ALA A 141 -15.81 -1.15 -18.77
C ALA A 141 -15.16 -0.02 -17.92
N ASN A 142 -14.29 -0.41 -16.99
CA ASN A 142 -13.33 0.46 -16.33
C ASN A 142 -12.04 0.43 -17.17
N LEU A 143 -11.87 1.43 -18.03
CA LEU A 143 -10.87 1.41 -19.10
C LEU A 143 -10.04 2.69 -19.07
N ILE A 144 -8.80 2.58 -19.52
CA ILE A 144 -7.97 3.73 -19.85
C ILE A 144 -7.52 3.63 -21.30
N THR A 145 -7.35 4.77 -21.97
CA THR A 145 -6.62 4.81 -23.24
C THR A 145 -5.25 5.44 -23.01
N ILE A 146 -4.24 4.88 -23.64
CA ILE A 146 -2.84 5.25 -23.46
C ILE A 146 -2.30 5.71 -24.82
N THR A 147 -1.67 6.89 -24.87
CA THR A 147 -1.05 7.44 -26.09
C THR A 147 0.40 7.02 -26.24
N ASP A 148 1.11 6.81 -25.13
CA ASP A 148 2.47 6.28 -25.07
C ASP A 148 2.54 5.22 -23.97
N LEU A 149 2.69 3.96 -24.37
CA LEU A 149 2.72 2.82 -23.45
C LEU A 149 4.00 2.81 -22.60
N ALA A 150 5.14 3.23 -23.14
CA ALA A 150 6.42 3.22 -22.42
C ALA A 150 6.47 4.28 -21.32
N LYS A 151 5.68 5.35 -21.46
CA LYS A 151 5.54 6.41 -20.43
C LYS A 151 4.26 6.33 -19.62
N LEU A 152 3.36 5.41 -19.97
CA LEU A 152 2.00 5.33 -19.44
C LEU A 152 1.24 6.68 -19.55
N GLU A 153 1.30 7.34 -20.71
CA GLU A 153 0.58 8.59 -20.94
C GLU A 153 -0.93 8.31 -21.12
N ILE A 154 -1.72 8.53 -20.09
CA ILE A 154 -3.18 8.28 -20.08
C ILE A 154 -3.93 9.45 -20.73
N ASN A 155 -4.73 9.15 -21.75
CA ASN A 155 -5.53 10.14 -22.47
C ASN A 155 -6.99 10.19 -22.03
N MET A 156 -7.65 9.03 -21.86
CA MET A 156 -9.05 8.96 -21.44
C MET A 156 -9.23 7.92 -20.36
N VAL A 157 -10.13 8.19 -19.42
CA VAL A 157 -10.53 7.25 -18.36
C VAL A 157 -12.03 7.03 -18.43
N PHE A 158 -12.42 5.77 -18.44
CA PHE A 158 -13.80 5.32 -18.43
C PHE A 158 -14.09 4.58 -17.13
N TYR A 159 -15.23 4.87 -16.52
CA TYR A 159 -15.75 4.15 -15.36
C TYR A 159 -17.14 3.62 -15.72
N GLN A 160 -17.30 2.30 -15.65
CA GLN A 160 -18.53 1.59 -16.04
C GLN A 160 -19.05 2.02 -17.43
N GLY A 161 -18.13 2.19 -18.39
CA GLY A 161 -18.43 2.57 -19.77
C GLY A 161 -18.68 4.07 -20.01
N LYS A 162 -18.64 4.90 -18.97
CA LYS A 162 -18.79 6.36 -19.10
C LYS A 162 -17.44 7.04 -19.09
N LEU A 163 -17.20 7.96 -20.02
CA LEU A 163 -16.00 8.80 -20.02
C LEU A 163 -16.05 9.73 -18.80
N VAL A 164 -15.11 9.57 -17.86
CA VAL A 164 -15.05 10.32 -16.60
C VAL A 164 -13.85 11.24 -16.48
N ALA A 165 -12.81 11.05 -17.29
CA ALA A 165 -11.69 11.99 -17.38
C ALA A 165 -11.09 11.98 -18.79
N ARG A 166 -10.53 13.13 -19.20
CA ARG A 166 -9.80 13.28 -20.46
C ARG A 166 -8.63 14.24 -20.26
N GLN A 167 -7.44 13.85 -20.74
CA GLN A 167 -6.21 14.65 -20.69
C GLN A 167 -5.94 15.21 -19.27
N GLY A 168 -6.01 14.33 -18.27
CA GLY A 168 -5.79 14.67 -16.86
C GLY A 168 -6.90 15.50 -16.19
N LYS A 169 -7.99 15.83 -16.89
CA LYS A 169 -9.11 16.61 -16.34
C LYS A 169 -10.31 15.74 -16.02
N PRO A 170 -10.88 15.81 -14.81
CA PRO A 170 -12.12 15.13 -14.47
C PRO A 170 -13.30 15.75 -15.23
N LEU A 171 -14.26 14.92 -15.63
CA LEU A 171 -15.50 15.29 -16.30
C LEU A 171 -16.72 15.06 -15.39
N PHE A 172 -16.50 14.92 -14.10
CA PHE A 172 -17.51 14.75 -13.07
C PHE A 172 -17.39 15.87 -12.02
N PRO A 173 -18.50 16.25 -11.35
CA PRO A 173 -18.45 17.22 -10.27
C PRO A 173 -17.74 16.64 -9.04
N LEU A 174 -17.01 17.48 -8.30
CA LEU A 174 -16.39 17.08 -7.04
C LEU A 174 -17.48 16.77 -6.00
N PRO A 175 -17.32 15.72 -5.18
CA PRO A 175 -18.27 15.40 -4.13
C PRO A 175 -18.28 16.51 -3.06
N PRO A 176 -19.44 16.77 -2.43
CA PRO A 176 -19.54 17.78 -1.38
C PRO A 176 -18.75 17.36 -0.13
N VAL A 177 -18.17 18.33 0.57
CA VAL A 177 -17.50 18.10 1.85
C VAL A 177 -18.54 17.82 2.93
N THR A 178 -18.50 16.64 3.54
CA THR A 178 -19.37 16.30 4.67
C THR A 178 -18.81 16.87 5.98
N LEU A 179 -19.69 17.35 6.85
CA LEU A 179 -19.31 17.93 8.15
C LEU A 179 -19.21 16.88 9.27
N GLU A 180 -19.59 15.63 9.00
CA GLU A 180 -19.69 14.55 10.00
C GLU A 180 -18.35 14.24 10.69
N LEU A 181 -17.23 14.54 10.04
CA LEU A 181 -15.87 14.31 10.56
C LEU A 181 -15.30 15.52 11.33
N ARG A 182 -16.08 16.59 11.55
CA ARG A 182 -15.66 17.72 12.40
C ARG A 182 -15.87 17.40 13.88
N ASN A 183 -15.21 18.17 14.76
CA ASN A 183 -15.38 18.09 16.21
C ASN A 183 -15.09 16.68 16.80
N THR A 184 -14.17 15.94 16.18
CA THR A 184 -13.72 14.61 16.62
C THR A 184 -12.71 14.69 17.77
N VAL A 185 -12.00 15.83 17.89
CA VAL A 185 -11.09 16.11 19.00
C VAL A 185 -11.90 16.50 20.24
N ARG A 186 -12.19 15.52 21.09
CA ARG A 186 -12.98 15.70 22.33
C ARG A 186 -12.10 15.61 23.57
N ILE A 187 -11.18 16.54 23.69
CA ILE A 187 -10.27 16.65 24.84
C ILE A 187 -10.34 18.05 25.44
N LYS A 188 -9.96 18.18 26.72
CA LYS A 188 -9.68 19.50 27.29
C LYS A 188 -8.50 20.13 26.54
N PRO A 189 -8.44 21.47 26.40
CA PRO A 189 -7.29 22.13 25.80
C PRO A 189 -5.98 21.66 26.46
N PRO A 190 -4.99 21.18 25.69
CA PRO A 190 -3.74 20.74 26.26
C PRO A 190 -3.05 21.94 26.92
N MET A 191 -2.75 21.82 28.21
CA MET A 191 -1.93 22.80 28.91
C MET A 191 -0.49 22.27 28.91
N GLY A 192 0.54 23.13 28.93
CA GLY A 192 1.93 22.67 29.00
C GLY A 192 2.23 21.71 30.17
N LYS A 193 1.49 21.85 31.28
CA LYS A 193 1.52 20.92 32.42
C LYS A 193 1.02 19.50 32.10
N SER A 194 0.15 19.35 31.11
CA SER A 194 -0.42 18.06 30.68
C SER A 194 0.58 17.18 29.93
N LEU A 195 1.71 17.75 29.48
CA LEU A 195 2.80 17.04 28.82
C LEU A 195 3.97 16.71 29.78
N ARG A 196 3.88 17.11 31.05
CA ARG A 196 4.93 16.83 32.04
C ARG A 196 4.89 15.36 32.44
N ILE A 197 6.03 14.70 32.32
CA ILE A 197 6.24 13.36 32.89
C ILE A 197 6.85 13.56 34.27
N ALA A 198 6.21 13.01 35.30
CA ALA A 198 6.80 12.98 36.64
C ALA A 198 8.02 12.06 36.60
N ALA A 199 9.21 12.63 36.74
CA ALA A 199 10.47 11.91 36.73
C ALA A 199 11.32 12.32 37.93
N VAL A 200 12.04 11.35 38.49
CA VAL A 200 13.19 11.58 39.38
C VAL A 200 14.48 11.45 38.58
N ASP A 201 15.56 12.10 39.03
CA ASP A 201 16.88 12.11 38.36
C ASP A 201 17.54 10.71 38.36
N LYS A 202 17.05 9.84 37.47
CA LYS A 202 17.43 8.44 37.30
C LYS A 202 17.37 8.07 35.81
N THR A 203 17.83 6.87 35.51
CA THR A 203 17.82 6.31 34.15
C THR A 203 16.51 5.57 33.88
N TYR A 204 15.92 5.79 32.70
CA TYR A 204 14.67 5.16 32.29
C TYR A 204 14.84 4.46 30.94
N PRO A 205 14.11 3.35 30.70
CA PRO A 205 13.98 2.83 29.36
C PRO A 205 13.22 3.86 28.51
N VAL A 206 13.80 4.22 27.37
CA VAL A 206 13.18 5.12 26.40
C VAL A 206 13.02 4.42 25.06
N ILE A 207 11.97 4.80 24.34
CA ILE A 207 11.77 4.41 22.95
C ILE A 207 12.53 5.42 22.09
N GLU A 208 13.58 4.96 21.44
CA GLU A 208 14.35 5.76 20.50
C GLU A 208 13.68 5.67 19.12
N ILE A 209 13.39 6.84 18.56
CA ILE A 209 12.89 6.97 17.20
C ILE A 209 14.07 6.82 16.25
N VAL A 210 13.98 5.87 15.31
CA VAL A 210 14.93 5.79 14.19
C VAL A 210 14.40 6.70 13.08
N PRO A 211 15.10 7.78 12.70
CA PRO A 211 14.60 8.70 11.69
C PRO A 211 14.31 7.99 10.35
N GLY A 212 13.14 8.25 9.78
CA GLY A 212 12.74 7.71 8.48
C GLY A 212 12.46 6.20 8.47
N GLN A 213 12.16 5.57 9.61
CA GLN A 213 11.83 4.16 9.73
C GLN A 213 10.63 3.96 10.67
N ILE A 214 9.81 2.94 10.40
CA ILE A 214 8.70 2.55 11.31
C ILE A 214 9.18 1.79 12.55
N VAL A 215 10.41 1.28 12.52
CA VAL A 215 11.01 0.55 13.64
C VAL A 215 11.56 1.51 14.70
N THR A 216 11.38 1.13 15.95
CA THR A 216 11.95 1.84 17.11
C THR A 216 13.01 0.99 17.79
N ARG A 217 13.94 1.64 18.48
CA ARG A 217 14.92 0.96 19.34
C ARG A 217 14.60 1.18 20.81
N LYS A 218 15.08 0.27 21.64
CA LYS A 218 15.09 0.44 23.09
C LYS A 218 16.42 1.05 23.49
N ALA A 219 16.38 2.18 24.17
CA ALA A 219 17.55 2.80 24.80
C ALA A 219 17.31 3.02 26.29
N VAL A 220 18.35 3.44 27.01
CA VAL A 220 18.31 3.73 28.44
C VAL A 220 18.95 5.10 28.66
N GLU A 221 18.13 6.09 29.06
CA GLU A 221 18.55 7.49 29.12
C GLU A 221 18.36 8.09 30.51
N LYS A 222 19.29 8.96 30.92
CA LYS A 222 19.18 9.70 32.19
C LYS A 222 18.30 10.93 31.98
N MET A 223 17.17 10.99 32.68
CA MET A 223 16.23 12.10 32.52
C MET A 223 16.58 13.29 33.40
N LYS A 224 16.81 14.45 32.77
CA LYS A 224 17.00 15.72 33.47
C LYS A 224 15.66 16.25 33.96
N VAL A 225 15.48 16.34 35.27
CA VAL A 225 14.28 16.95 35.88
C VAL A 225 14.37 18.47 35.75
N VAL A 226 13.40 19.07 35.07
CA VAL A 226 13.24 20.53 34.96
C VAL A 226 12.07 20.95 35.83
N GLY A 227 12.31 21.86 36.79
CA GLY A 227 11.28 22.39 37.71
C GLY A 227 10.16 23.16 37.02
#